data_AF-A0A8B8W1P7-F1
#
_entry.id   AF-A0A8B8W1P7-F1
#
_cell.length_a   1.000
_cell.length_b   1.000
_cell.length_c   1.000
_cell.angle_alpha   90.00
_cell.angle_beta   90.00
_cell.angle_gamma   90.00
#
_symmetry.space_group_name_H-M   'P 1'
#
loop_
_entity.id
_entity.type
_entity.pdbx_description
1 polymer ?
#
loop_
_entity_poly.entity_id
_entity_poly.type
_entity_poly.pdbx_seq_one_letter_code
_entity_poly.pdbx_strand_id
1 'polypeptide(L)'
;MGSRSRGRGQRSEGGIRVRRPGPWVGEGVRVRKAEGDRSGSGPDSQGGPEGAARRPASKELTAAERRISELHAAACAAGGLNYMDPATGYMVLTRLAHLQRGRCCVSTCRHCPYGQVNVKDPSKKKQFNSYFYV
;
A
#
# COMPACT_ATOMS: atom_id res chain seq x y z
N MET A 1 -64.03 -8.41 42.13
CA MET A 1 -63.33 -8.75 40.88
C MET A 1 -62.62 -7.51 40.37
N GLY A 2 -61.29 -7.46 40.43
CA GLY A 2 -60.50 -6.26 40.09
C GLY A 2 -59.55 -6.55 38.93
N SER A 3 -59.98 -6.24 37.71
CA SER A 3 -59.24 -6.47 36.47
C SER A 3 -58.09 -5.46 36.34
N ARG A 4 -56.88 -5.85 36.71
CA ARG A 4 -55.67 -5.04 36.50
C ARG A 4 -55.12 -5.29 35.09
N SER A 5 -55.50 -4.42 34.17
CA SER A 5 -55.01 -4.32 32.80
C SER A 5 -53.49 -4.09 32.79
N ARG A 6 -52.72 -5.02 32.21
CA ARG A 6 -51.27 -4.87 32.00
C ARG A 6 -51.04 -4.04 30.73
N GLY A 7 -50.58 -2.81 30.90
CA GLY A 7 -50.21 -1.90 29.82
C GLY A 7 -48.97 -2.38 29.05
N ARG A 8 -49.03 -2.28 27.73
CA ARG A 8 -47.92 -2.55 26.81
C ARG A 8 -46.86 -1.45 26.96
N GLY A 9 -45.66 -1.82 27.41
CA GLY A 9 -44.49 -0.96 27.42
C GLY A 9 -44.01 -0.69 25.99
N GLN A 10 -44.04 0.58 25.59
CA GLN A 10 -43.51 1.06 24.32
C GLN A 10 -41.98 1.12 24.43
N ARG A 11 -41.28 0.26 23.68
CA ARG A 11 -39.82 0.27 23.59
C ARG A 11 -39.42 1.39 22.63
N SER A 12 -38.86 2.47 23.17
CA SER A 12 -38.29 3.57 22.39
C SER A 12 -36.96 3.14 21.80
N GLU A 13 -36.88 3.00 20.48
CA GLU A 13 -35.63 2.74 19.77
C GLU A 13 -34.82 4.04 19.67
N GLY A 14 -33.86 4.20 20.59
CA GLY A 14 -32.88 5.28 20.56
C GLY A 14 -31.91 5.11 19.39
N GLY A 15 -32.25 5.68 18.24
CA GLY A 15 -31.37 5.73 17.07
C GLY A 15 -30.12 6.56 17.36
N ILE A 16 -28.97 5.88 17.47
CA ILE A 16 -27.65 6.50 17.56
C ILE A 16 -27.35 7.16 16.21
N ARG A 17 -27.41 8.49 16.16
CA ARG A 17 -27.02 9.28 14.99
C ARG A 17 -25.51 9.22 14.81
N VAL A 18 -25.04 8.32 13.96
CA VAL A 18 -23.64 8.25 13.54
C VAL A 18 -23.35 9.46 12.66
N ARG A 19 -22.54 10.40 13.17
CA ARG A 19 -22.08 11.58 12.43
C ARG A 19 -21.20 11.13 11.26
N ARG A 20 -21.57 11.52 10.03
CA ARG A 20 -20.75 11.29 8.83
C ARG A 20 -19.47 12.14 8.91
N PRO A 21 -18.27 11.59 8.64
CA PRO A 21 -17.06 12.39 8.53
C PRO A 21 -17.15 13.29 7.29
N GLY A 22 -16.80 14.57 7.47
CA GLY A 22 -16.79 15.57 6.39
C GLY A 22 -15.67 15.34 5.37
N PRO A 23 -15.75 15.95 4.18
CA PRO A 23 -14.72 15.85 3.15
C PRO A 23 -13.42 16.55 3.60
N TRP A 24 -12.30 15.86 3.38
CA TRP A 24 -10.95 16.39 3.56
C TRP A 24 -10.65 17.39 2.44
N VAL A 25 -10.56 18.69 2.75
CA VAL A 25 -10.13 19.72 1.81
C VAL A 25 -8.61 19.79 1.85
N GLY A 26 -7.96 19.33 0.79
CA GLY A 26 -6.52 19.48 0.59
C GLY A 26 -6.24 20.79 -0.14
N GLU A 27 -5.49 21.69 0.48
CA GLU A 27 -5.01 22.95 -0.11
C GLU A 27 -4.02 22.69 -1.26
N GLY A 28 -4.22 23.41 -2.37
CA GLY A 28 -3.39 23.32 -3.56
C GLY A 28 -2.12 24.17 -3.47
N VAL A 29 -0.96 23.53 -3.61
CA VAL A 29 0.32 24.21 -3.80
C VAL A 29 0.47 24.62 -5.27
N ARG A 30 0.66 25.93 -5.51
CA ARG A 30 0.94 26.49 -6.84
C ARG A 30 2.45 26.52 -7.05
N VAL A 31 2.97 25.64 -7.91
CA VAL A 31 4.37 25.65 -8.33
C VAL A 31 4.54 26.64 -9.50
N ARG A 32 5.57 27.48 -9.40
CA ARG A 32 5.89 28.52 -10.38
C ARG A 32 6.73 27.93 -11.53
N LYS A 33 6.44 28.39 -12.76
CA LYS A 33 7.10 28.04 -14.01
C LYS A 33 8.53 28.58 -14.03
N ALA A 34 9.52 27.75 -14.36
CA ALA A 34 10.87 28.18 -14.72
C ALA A 34 11.09 27.90 -16.21
N GLU A 35 11.32 28.95 -16.99
CA GLU A 35 11.71 28.89 -18.41
C GLU A 35 13.19 29.25 -18.57
N GLY A 36 13.81 28.65 -19.58
CA GLY A 36 15.13 28.97 -20.14
C GLY A 36 15.76 27.70 -20.72
N ASP A 37 16.49 27.67 -21.82
CA ASP A 37 16.68 28.52 -23.00
C ASP A 37 17.23 27.55 -24.10
N ARG A 38 17.59 28.08 -25.27
CA ARG A 38 17.67 27.46 -26.60
C ARG A 38 18.83 26.47 -26.88
N SER A 39 18.53 25.61 -27.86
CA SER A 39 19.33 25.15 -29.02
C SER A 39 20.65 24.38 -28.85
N GLY A 40 20.77 23.28 -29.60
CA GLY A 40 22.06 22.76 -30.10
C GLY A 40 22.03 21.35 -30.71
N SER A 41 22.02 21.30 -32.04
CA SER A 41 22.37 20.28 -33.05
C SER A 41 22.89 18.87 -32.67
N GLY A 42 22.45 17.84 -33.44
CA GLY A 42 23.02 16.48 -33.47
C GLY A 42 24.43 16.40 -34.07
N PRO A 43 25.05 15.19 -34.15
CA PRO A 43 24.65 14.23 -35.18
C PRO A 43 24.66 12.74 -34.78
N ASP A 44 24.06 11.96 -35.67
CA ASP A 44 24.12 10.50 -35.79
C ASP A 44 25.57 9.98 -35.82
N SER A 45 25.83 8.89 -35.08
CA SER A 45 26.96 8.00 -35.33
C SER A 45 26.65 6.64 -34.73
N GLN A 46 26.07 5.77 -35.57
CA GLN A 46 26.07 4.33 -35.36
C GLN A 46 27.53 3.82 -35.37
N GLY A 47 27.90 3.00 -34.39
CA GLY A 47 29.23 2.41 -34.33
C GLY A 47 29.41 1.35 -33.25
N GLY A 48 29.19 0.08 -33.62
CA GLY A 48 30.10 -1.00 -33.25
C GLY A 48 29.85 -1.82 -31.97
N PRO A 49 30.50 -2.98 -31.83
CA PRO A 49 29.79 -4.25 -31.72
C PRO A 49 30.08 -5.03 -30.41
N GLU A 50 29.30 -6.11 -30.27
CA GLU A 50 29.66 -7.38 -29.60
C GLU A 50 29.96 -7.41 -28.08
N GLY A 51 29.11 -8.18 -27.39
CA GLY A 51 29.61 -9.41 -26.78
C GLY A 51 30.49 -9.25 -25.53
N ALA A 52 29.96 -8.63 -24.47
CA ALA A 52 30.42 -8.93 -23.12
C ALA A 52 29.22 -9.41 -22.31
N ALA A 53 29.22 -10.69 -21.93
CA ALA A 53 28.26 -11.29 -21.02
C ALA A 53 28.16 -10.45 -19.74
N ARG A 54 27.17 -9.54 -19.69
CA ARG A 54 26.84 -8.78 -18.50
C ARG A 54 26.26 -9.78 -17.51
N ARG A 55 27.11 -10.22 -16.58
CA ARG A 55 26.76 -10.83 -15.30
C ARG A 55 25.45 -10.16 -14.82
N PRO A 56 24.31 -10.87 -14.69
CA PRO A 56 23.04 -10.21 -14.44
C PRO A 56 23.19 -9.41 -13.14
N ALA A 57 23.02 -8.09 -13.26
CA ALA A 57 23.24 -7.16 -12.17
C ALA A 57 22.39 -7.59 -10.99
N SER A 58 23.06 -8.09 -9.96
CA SER A 58 22.45 -8.39 -8.69
C SER A 58 21.82 -7.10 -8.13
N LYS A 59 20.48 -7.08 -8.04
CA LYS A 59 19.70 -6.34 -7.03
C LYS A 59 19.63 -4.81 -7.16
N GLU A 60 19.27 -4.26 -8.32
CA GLU A 60 18.81 -2.87 -8.40
C GLU A 60 17.27 -2.85 -8.31
N LEU A 61 16.68 -2.13 -7.35
CA LEU A 61 15.23 -1.97 -7.26
C LEU A 61 14.71 -1.24 -8.51
N THR A 62 13.63 -1.74 -9.10
CA THR A 62 12.89 -1.00 -10.12
C THR A 62 12.27 0.27 -9.52
N ALA A 63 11.96 1.26 -10.35
CA ALA A 63 11.32 2.49 -9.89
C ALA A 63 9.98 2.22 -9.18
N ALA A 64 9.21 1.24 -9.66
CA ALA A 64 7.97 0.81 -9.04
C ALA A 64 8.19 0.23 -7.64
N GLU A 65 9.20 -0.63 -7.46
CA GLU A 65 9.51 -1.24 -6.17
C GLU A 65 9.98 -0.23 -5.13
N ARG A 66 10.78 0.77 -5.55
CA ARG A 66 11.13 1.90 -4.69
C ARG A 66 9.89 2.62 -4.20
N ARG A 67 8.95 2.92 -5.11
CA ARG A 67 7.69 3.59 -4.76
C ARG A 67 6.81 2.78 -3.82
N ILE A 68 6.73 1.47 -4.03
CA ILE A 68 5.98 0.55 -3.14
C ILE A 68 6.53 0.62 -1.72
N SER A 69 7.86 0.62 -1.58
CA SER A 69 8.49 0.68 -0.26
C SER A 69 8.34 2.05 0.41
N GLU A 70 8.47 3.15 -0.35
CA GLU A 70 8.19 4.50 0.17
C GLU A 70 6.76 4.61 0.73
N LEU A 71 5.77 4.09 -0.01
CA LEU A 71 4.37 4.11 0.42
C LEU A 71 4.13 3.24 1.66
N HIS A 72 4.76 2.07 1.73
CA HIS A 72 4.74 1.22 2.92
C HIS A 72 5.35 1.93 4.13
N ALA A 73 6.52 2.55 3.97
CA ALA A 73 7.19 3.29 5.04
C ALA A 73 6.33 4.48 5.51
N ALA A 74 5.75 5.24 4.57
CA ALA A 74 4.84 6.34 4.89
C ALA A 74 3.58 5.85 5.64
N ALA A 75 2.99 4.73 5.21
CA ALA A 75 1.85 4.14 5.89
C ALA A 75 2.23 3.68 7.30
N CYS A 76 3.41 3.05 7.49
CA CYS A 76 3.88 2.66 8.81
C CYS A 76 4.13 3.88 9.72
N ALA A 77 4.76 4.93 9.21
CA ALA A 77 4.98 6.17 9.96
C ALA A 77 3.68 6.86 10.37
N ALA A 78 2.65 6.79 9.53
CA ALA A 78 1.31 7.30 9.82
C ALA A 78 0.46 6.37 10.72
N GLY A 79 0.98 5.20 11.13
CA GLY A 79 0.20 4.20 11.87
C GLY A 79 -0.86 3.48 11.02
N GLY A 80 -0.79 3.60 9.70
CA GLY A 80 -1.65 2.94 8.74
C GLY A 80 -1.44 1.42 8.72
N LEU A 81 -2.55 0.68 8.65
CA LEU A 81 -2.56 -0.78 8.59
C LEU A 81 -2.41 -1.33 7.16
N ASN A 82 -2.61 -0.49 6.15
CA ASN A 82 -2.54 -0.86 4.76
C ASN A 82 -2.17 0.34 3.87
N TYR A 83 -1.71 0.05 2.66
CA TYR A 83 -1.51 1.00 1.58
C TYR A 83 -1.92 0.38 0.24
N MET A 84 -2.15 1.22 -0.77
CA MET A 84 -2.45 0.77 -2.12
C MET A 84 -1.16 0.64 -2.92
N ASP A 85 -0.94 -0.53 -3.53
CA ASP A 85 0.19 -0.73 -4.44
C ASP A 85 -0.07 0.00 -5.77
N PRO A 86 0.76 0.98 -6.17
CA PRO A 86 0.60 1.71 -7.42
C PRO A 86 0.81 0.83 -8.67
N ALA A 87 1.52 -0.30 -8.55
CA ALA A 87 1.79 -1.19 -9.67
C ALA A 87 0.66 -2.19 -9.93
N THR A 88 0.04 -2.72 -8.87
CA THR A 88 -0.98 -3.79 -8.99
C THR A 88 -2.39 -3.35 -8.60
N GLY A 89 -2.54 -2.21 -7.92
CA GLY A 89 -3.81 -1.75 -7.36
C GLY A 89 -4.28 -2.53 -6.13
N TYR A 90 -3.49 -3.48 -5.61
CA TYR A 90 -3.89 -4.25 -4.44
C TYR A 90 -3.71 -3.49 -3.13
N MET A 91 -4.61 -3.75 -2.19
CA MET A 91 -4.47 -3.32 -0.80
C MET A 91 -3.45 -4.22 -0.10
N VAL A 92 -2.28 -3.66 0.21
CA VAL A 92 -1.19 -4.37 0.87
C VAL A 92 -1.18 -4.00 2.35
N LEU A 93 -1.20 -5.02 3.20
CA LEU A 93 -1.09 -4.84 4.64
C LEU A 93 0.33 -4.46 5.04
N THR A 94 0.46 -3.50 5.94
CA THR A 94 1.75 -3.07 6.50
C THR A 94 2.28 -4.07 7.54
N ARG A 95 3.54 -3.88 7.94
CA ARG A 95 4.17 -4.62 9.03
C ARG A 95 3.39 -4.41 10.33
N LEU A 96 2.94 -3.19 10.59
CA LEU A 96 2.14 -2.85 11.78
C LEU A 96 0.85 -3.66 11.85
N ALA A 97 0.13 -3.82 10.74
CA ALA A 97 -1.07 -4.65 10.72
C ALA A 97 -0.80 -6.12 11.06
N HIS A 98 0.36 -6.64 10.65
CA HIS A 98 0.75 -8.01 10.97
C HIS A 98 1.14 -8.18 12.44
N LEU A 99 1.80 -7.18 13.02
CA LEU A 99 2.13 -7.15 14.44
C LEU A 99 0.86 -7.04 15.29
N GLN A 100 -0.06 -6.13 14.92
CA GLN A 100 -1.34 -5.96 15.63
C GLN A 100 -2.22 -7.21 15.55
N ARG A 101 -2.22 -7.91 14.40
CA ARG A 101 -2.97 -9.17 14.24
C ARG A 101 -2.30 -10.37 14.93
N GLY A 102 -0.98 -10.33 15.13
CA GLY A 102 -0.20 -11.42 15.70
C GLY A 102 -0.08 -12.67 14.81
N ARG A 103 -0.50 -12.64 13.54
CA ARG A 103 -0.46 -13.81 12.63
C ARG A 103 -0.37 -13.45 11.16
N CYS A 104 0.17 -14.38 10.36
CA CYS A 104 0.24 -14.28 8.90
C CYS A 104 -1.17 -14.28 8.26
N CYS A 105 -1.37 -13.43 7.25
CA CYS A 105 -2.66 -13.25 6.59
C CYS A 105 -2.99 -14.23 5.46
N VAL A 106 -2.11 -15.20 5.13
CA VAL A 106 -2.32 -16.24 4.09
C VAL A 106 -2.43 -15.71 2.65
N SER A 107 -2.45 -14.39 2.45
CA SER A 107 -2.67 -13.75 1.15
C SER A 107 -1.39 -13.28 0.46
N THR A 108 -0.26 -13.95 0.70
CA THR A 108 1.02 -13.73 -0.01
C THR A 108 1.46 -12.26 -0.09
N CYS A 109 1.30 -11.54 1.04
CA CYS A 109 1.68 -10.14 1.16
C CYS A 109 3.20 -9.93 1.09
N ARG A 110 3.60 -8.76 0.59
CA ARG A 110 5.02 -8.38 0.39
C ARG A 110 5.79 -8.18 1.69
N HIS A 111 5.11 -7.61 2.70
CA HIS A 111 5.74 -7.16 3.95
C HIS A 111 5.39 -8.05 5.15
N CYS A 112 5.35 -9.38 4.96
CA CYS A 112 5.02 -10.31 6.04
C CYS A 112 6.22 -10.52 6.98
N PRO A 113 6.19 -10.06 8.25
CA PRO A 113 7.25 -10.37 9.21
C PRO A 113 7.33 -11.87 9.53
N TYR A 114 6.25 -12.61 9.29
CA TYR A 114 6.19 -14.06 9.50
C TYR A 114 6.56 -14.89 8.25
N GLY A 115 7.15 -14.28 7.21
CA GLY A 115 7.66 -15.04 6.06
C GLY A 115 6.62 -15.92 5.33
N GLN A 116 5.35 -15.51 5.31
CA GLN A 116 4.26 -16.28 4.68
C GLN A 116 4.07 -17.71 5.24
N VAL A 117 4.43 -17.96 6.52
CA VAL A 117 4.33 -19.28 7.17
C VAL A 117 2.95 -19.94 7.07
N ASN A 118 1.87 -19.15 7.04
CA ASN A 118 0.51 -19.67 7.02
C ASN A 118 -0.03 -19.90 5.60
N VAL A 119 0.77 -19.65 4.55
CA VAL A 119 0.44 -20.02 3.17
C VAL A 119 0.74 -21.51 3.00
N LYS A 120 -0.31 -22.33 3.00
CA LYS A 120 -0.20 -23.80 2.92
C LYS A 120 0.34 -24.28 1.58
N ASP A 121 -0.08 -23.65 0.50
CA ASP A 121 0.36 -23.99 -0.86
C ASP A 121 1.72 -23.37 -1.16
N PRO A 122 2.80 -24.16 -1.34
CA PRO A 122 4.11 -23.62 -1.67
C PRO A 122 4.11 -22.89 -3.01
N SER A 123 3.34 -23.36 -3.99
CA SER A 123 3.22 -22.74 -5.32
C SER A 123 2.63 -21.32 -5.30
N LYS A 124 1.93 -20.94 -4.22
CA LYS A 124 1.39 -19.59 -4.06
C LYS A 124 2.36 -18.65 -3.36
N LYS A 125 3.38 -19.18 -2.68
CA LYS A 125 4.38 -18.35 -1.96
C LYS A 125 5.16 -17.55 -2.99
N LYS A 126 5.15 -16.23 -2.81
CA LYS A 126 5.88 -15.31 -3.67
C LYS A 126 7.12 -14.83 -2.94
N GLN A 127 8.28 -15.00 -3.56
CA GLN A 127 9.52 -14.41 -3.08
C GLN A 127 9.60 -12.98 -3.63
N PHE A 128 9.75 -12.02 -2.74
CA PHE A 128 9.94 -10.62 -3.08
C PHE A 128 11.37 -10.19 -2.73
N ASN A 129 11.81 -9.07 -3.28
CA ASN A 129 13.10 -8.49 -2.95
C ASN A 129 13.26 -8.24 -1.45
N SER A 130 14.47 -8.40 -0.92
CA SER A 130 14.75 -8.32 0.52
C SER A 130 14.40 -6.96 1.15
N TYR A 131 14.31 -5.91 0.33
CA TYR A 131 13.88 -4.58 0.76
C TYR A 131 12.42 -4.52 1.24
N PHE A 132 11.61 -5.53 0.93
CA PHE A 132 10.21 -5.62 1.36
C PHE A 132 10.04 -6.19 2.78
N TYR A 133 11.12 -6.45 3.54
CA TYR A 133 11.05 -6.97 4.92
C TYR A 133 11.42 -5.94 6.00
N VAL A 134 11.12 -4.65 5.78
CA VAL A 134 11.30 -3.55 6.75
C VAL A 134 10.00 -3.17 7.45
#